data_AF-A0A7T8QVJ1-F1
#
_entry.id   AF-A0A7T8QVJ1-F1
#
_cell.length_a   1.000
_cell.length_b   1.000
_cell.length_c   1.000
_cell.angle_alpha   90.00
_cell.angle_beta   90.00
_cell.angle_gamma   90.00
#
_symmetry.space_group_name_H-M   'P 1'
#
loop_
_entity.id
_entity.type
_entity.pdbx_description
1 polymer ?
#
loop_
_entity_poly.entity_id
_entity_poly.type
_entity_poly.pdbx_seq_one_letter_code
_entity_poly.pdbx_strand_id
1 'polypeptide(L)'
;MVLSFFDNCGVIFQHYLPMRTSVIAAVFKDVMNMFLKKFKEKRPEMAKRDWYFHFDNAPCHTGNSTKEFLAKKGIKKMLEGVEIVDKSVQKEWTRVGRAIPEDRFREAFRKWFE
;
A
#
# COMPACT_ATOMS: atom_id res chain seq x y z
N MET A 1 14.38 5.32 2.05
CA MET A 1 12.99 5.31 1.56
C MET A 1 12.21 4.28 2.37
N VAL A 2 10.92 4.51 2.63
CA VAL A 2 10.05 3.54 3.34
C VAL A 2 8.89 3.18 2.44
N LEU A 3 8.62 1.88 2.30
CA LEU A 3 7.38 1.38 1.72
C LEU A 3 6.43 1.08 2.88
N SER A 4 5.27 1.73 2.90
CA SER A 4 4.28 1.60 3.97
C SER A 4 2.96 1.11 3.40
N PHE A 5 2.44 0.02 3.97
CA PHE A 5 1.20 -0.62 3.57
C PHE A 5 0.23 -0.54 4.73
N PHE A 6 -0.97 -0.01 4.49
CA PHE A 6 -1.96 0.27 5.51
C PHE A 6 -3.37 0.15 4.95
N ASP A 7 -4.34 0.00 5.85
CA ASP A 7 -5.76 0.06 5.56
C ASP A 7 -6.45 1.04 6.52
N ASN A 8 -7.78 1.06 6.51
CA ASN A 8 -8.56 1.88 7.43
C ASN A 8 -8.32 1.51 8.91
N CYS A 9 -7.78 0.32 9.22
CA CYS A 9 -7.45 -0.11 10.58
C CYS A 9 -5.97 0.18 10.92
N GLY A 10 -5.27 1.00 10.12
CA GLY A 10 -3.89 1.40 10.39
C GLY A 10 -2.83 0.62 9.62
N VAL A 11 -1.59 0.70 10.10
CA VAL A 11 -0.41 0.16 9.40
C VAL A 11 -0.33 -1.37 9.49
N ILE A 12 -0.28 -2.01 8.32
CA ILE A 12 -0.09 -3.45 8.17
C ILE A 12 1.41 -3.78 8.16
N PHE A 13 2.18 -3.15 7.28
CA PHE A 13 3.59 -3.49 7.09
C PHE A 13 4.41 -2.27 6.66
N GLN A 14 5.64 -2.20 7.13
CA GLN A 14 6.62 -1.20 6.69
C GLN A 14 7.93 -1.90 6.34
N HIS A 15 8.54 -1.48 5.23
CA HIS A 15 9.84 -1.94 4.83
C HIS A 15 10.78 -0.75 4.59
N TYR A 16 11.93 -0.78 5.25
CA TYR A 16 12.94 0.27 5.19
C TYR A 16 13.99 -0.16 4.18
N LEU A 17 14.08 0.58 3.06
CA LEU A 17 15.13 0.33 2.09
C LEU A 17 16.45 0.94 2.53
N PRO A 18 17.59 0.28 2.24
CA PRO A 18 18.91 0.86 2.43
C PRO A 18 19.05 2.22 1.75
N MET A 19 20.01 3.02 2.23
CA MET A 19 20.31 4.30 1.59
C MET A 19 20.71 4.08 0.13
N ARG A 20 20.30 5.03 -0.73
CA ARG A 20 20.60 5.04 -2.17
C ARG A 20 20.03 3.84 -2.96
N THR A 21 19.08 3.10 -2.40
CA THR A 21 18.33 2.07 -3.14
C THR A 21 17.08 2.65 -3.79
N SER A 22 16.90 2.40 -5.09
CA SER A 22 15.68 2.72 -5.83
C SER A 22 14.67 1.58 -5.77
N VAL A 23 13.37 1.90 -5.71
CA VAL A 23 12.31 0.91 -5.86
C VAL A 23 12.18 0.55 -7.34
N ILE A 24 12.86 -0.51 -7.73
CA ILE A 24 12.64 -1.17 -9.02
C ILE A 24 11.62 -2.30 -8.88
N ALA A 25 11.14 -2.84 -10.00
CA ALA A 25 10.15 -3.92 -10.00
C ALA A 25 10.58 -5.15 -9.16
N ALA A 26 11.87 -5.51 -9.17
CA ALA A 26 12.38 -6.62 -8.36
C ALA A 26 12.21 -6.36 -6.85
N VAL A 27 12.69 -5.21 -6.38
CA VAL A 27 12.54 -4.78 -4.99
C VAL A 27 11.07 -4.72 -4.58
N PHE A 28 10.20 -4.16 -5.44
CA PHE A 28 8.77 -4.12 -5.19
C PHE A 28 8.17 -5.52 -4.98
N LYS A 29 8.48 -6.48 -5.87
CA LYS A 29 7.97 -7.85 -5.78
C LYS A 29 8.41 -8.56 -4.50
N ASP A 30 9.66 -8.38 -4.08
CA ASP A 30 10.18 -8.97 -2.85
C ASP A 30 9.47 -8.39 -1.61
N VAL A 31 9.32 -7.07 -1.57
CA VAL A 31 8.58 -6.39 -0.51
C VAL A 31 7.11 -6.80 -0.48
N MET A 32 6.48 -6.97 -1.65
CA MET A 32 5.10 -7.46 -1.75
C MET A 32 4.93 -8.87 -1.20
N ASN A 33 5.89 -9.78 -1.41
CA ASN A 33 5.83 -11.11 -0.81
C ASN A 33 5.85 -11.04 0.73
N MET A 34 6.68 -10.17 1.30
CA MET A 34 6.73 -9.94 2.76
C MET A 34 5.43 -9.32 3.27
N PHE A 35 4.91 -8.31 2.56
CA PHE A 35 3.62 -7.68 2.86
C PHE A 35 2.50 -8.71 2.92
N LEU A 36 2.35 -9.58 1.91
CA LEU A 36 1.27 -10.56 1.85
C LEU A 36 1.28 -11.53 3.04
N LYS A 37 2.46 -11.90 3.53
CA LYS A 37 2.58 -12.71 4.75
C LYS A 37 2.07 -11.94 5.96
N LYS A 38 2.52 -10.70 6.14
CA LYS A 38 2.10 -9.82 7.26
C LYS A 38 0.64 -9.42 7.18
N PHE A 39 0.08 -9.28 5.99
CA PHE A 39 -1.33 -9.00 5.76
C PHE A 39 -2.20 -10.15 6.26
N LYS A 40 -1.87 -11.40 5.91
CA LYS A 40 -2.58 -12.58 6.42
C LYS A 40 -2.50 -12.71 7.94
N GLU A 41 -1.35 -12.38 8.54
CA GLU A 41 -1.16 -12.39 9.99
C GLU A 41 -1.98 -11.30 10.71
N LYS A 42 -1.95 -10.05 10.21
CA LYS A 42 -2.59 -8.90 10.86
C LYS A 42 -4.06 -8.69 10.50
N ARG A 43 -4.51 -9.22 9.37
CA ARG A 43 -5.87 -9.05 8.82
C ARG A 43 -6.44 -10.39 8.34
N PRO A 44 -6.49 -11.44 9.18
CA PRO A 44 -6.88 -12.78 8.76
C PRO A 44 -8.28 -12.83 8.14
N GLU A 45 -9.23 -12.05 8.67
CA GLU A 45 -10.60 -11.99 8.15
C GLU A 45 -10.70 -11.25 6.82
N MET A 46 -9.92 -10.18 6.61
CA MET A 46 -9.87 -9.48 5.33
C MET A 46 -9.18 -10.32 4.26
N ALA A 47 -8.12 -11.05 4.63
CA ALA A 47 -7.37 -11.91 3.71
C ALA A 47 -8.19 -13.09 3.16
N LYS A 48 -9.32 -13.44 3.81
CA LYS A 48 -10.29 -14.45 3.33
C LYS A 48 -11.33 -13.87 2.36
N ARG A 49 -11.42 -12.55 2.25
CA ARG A 49 -12.40 -11.84 1.41
C ARG A 49 -11.74 -11.31 0.16
N ASP A 50 -12.54 -10.79 -0.75
CA ASP A 50 -12.05 -9.94 -1.83
C ASP A 50 -11.56 -8.60 -1.26
N TRP A 51 -10.32 -8.26 -1.55
CA TRP A 51 -9.70 -6.98 -1.21
C TRP A 51 -9.02 -6.41 -2.44
N TYR A 52 -8.92 -5.08 -2.46
CA TYR A 52 -8.31 -4.33 -3.56
C TYR A 52 -7.06 -3.62 -3.06
N PHE A 53 -6.06 -3.56 -3.92
CA PHE A 53 -4.80 -2.89 -3.63
C PHE A 53 -4.75 -1.57 -4.39
N HIS A 54 -4.57 -0.47 -3.65
CA HIS A 54 -4.45 0.87 -4.20
C HIS A 54 -3.01 1.35 -4.09
N PHE A 55 -2.43 1.76 -5.22
CA PHE A 55 -1.06 2.27 -5.36
C PHE A 55 -0.96 3.14 -6.61
N ASP A 56 0.04 4.01 -6.67
CA ASP A 56 0.26 4.94 -7.78
C ASP A 56 0.77 4.25 -9.06
N ASN A 57 0.83 5.00 -10.16
CA ASN A 57 1.26 4.51 -11.46
C ASN A 57 2.79 4.49 -11.67
N ALA A 58 3.59 4.43 -10.60
CA ALA A 58 5.04 4.38 -10.73
C ALA A 58 5.47 3.22 -11.66
N PRO A 59 6.53 3.39 -12.49
CA PRO A 59 6.93 2.37 -13.46
C PRO A 59 7.20 0.98 -12.86
N CYS A 60 7.68 0.94 -11.61
CA CYS A 60 7.91 -0.31 -10.88
C CYS A 60 6.61 -1.06 -10.54
N HIS A 61 5.47 -0.37 -10.46
CA HIS A 61 4.15 -0.94 -10.18
C HIS A 61 3.39 -1.34 -11.45
N THR A 62 3.64 -0.64 -12.57
CA THR A 62 2.87 -0.78 -13.81
C THR A 62 3.57 -1.56 -14.92
N GLY A 63 4.86 -1.88 -14.76
CA GLY A 63 5.61 -2.70 -15.70
C GLY A 63 5.06 -4.14 -15.83
N ASN A 64 5.25 -4.76 -17.00
CA ASN A 64 4.67 -6.08 -17.32
C ASN A 64 5.02 -7.16 -16.29
N SER A 65 6.30 -7.24 -15.88
CA SER A 65 6.72 -8.24 -14.87
C SER A 65 6.03 -8.07 -13.52
N THR A 66 5.60 -6.85 -13.18
CA THR A 66 4.85 -6.56 -11.95
C THR A 66 3.38 -6.92 -12.13
N LYS A 67 2.77 -6.57 -13.27
CA LYS A 67 1.39 -6.96 -13.60
C LYS A 67 1.21 -8.49 -13.56
N GLU A 68 2.10 -9.23 -14.19
CA GLU A 68 2.12 -10.70 -14.17
C GLU A 68 2.26 -11.25 -12.74
N PHE A 69 3.16 -10.65 -11.95
CA PHE A 69 3.33 -11.02 -10.55
C PHE A 69 2.05 -10.81 -9.73
N LEU A 70 1.41 -9.64 -9.85
CA LEU A 70 0.17 -9.32 -9.13
C LEU A 70 -0.96 -10.27 -9.52
N ALA A 71 -1.11 -10.55 -10.82
CA ALA A 71 -2.08 -11.52 -11.33
C ALA A 71 -1.84 -12.92 -10.76
N LYS A 72 -0.59 -13.40 -10.76
CA LYS A 72 -0.21 -14.70 -10.17
C LYS A 72 -0.50 -14.78 -8.67
N LYS A 73 -0.44 -13.66 -7.96
CA LYS A 73 -0.79 -13.58 -6.52
C LYS A 73 -2.29 -13.38 -6.26
N GLY A 74 -3.11 -13.24 -7.31
CA GLY A 74 -4.54 -12.96 -7.19
C GLY A 74 -4.85 -11.57 -6.65
N ILE A 75 -3.93 -10.62 -6.77
CA ILE A 75 -4.09 -9.26 -6.24
C ILE A 75 -4.83 -8.41 -7.26
N LYS A 76 -6.00 -7.89 -6.87
CA LYS A 76 -6.81 -6.97 -7.67
C LYS A 76 -6.32 -5.54 -7.45
N LYS A 77 -5.87 -4.85 -8.52
CA LYS A 77 -5.61 -3.40 -8.47
C LYS A 77 -6.96 -2.67 -8.42
N MET A 78 -7.09 -1.66 -7.56
CA MET A 78 -8.23 -0.74 -7.62
C MET A 78 -8.16 0.05 -8.94
N LEU A 79 -9.21 -0.01 -9.76
CA LEU A 79 -9.29 0.72 -11.03
C LEU A 79 -9.22 2.24 -10.74
N GLU A 80 -8.40 2.96 -11.50
CA GLU A 80 -8.28 4.41 -11.38
C GLU A 80 -9.50 5.07 -12.05
N GLY A 81 -10.10 6.02 -11.32
CA GLY A 81 -11.37 6.66 -11.69
C GLY A 81 -11.97 7.56 -10.59
N VAL A 82 -11.35 7.63 -9.41
CA VAL A 82 -11.61 8.65 -8.38
C VAL A 82 -10.27 9.33 -8.09
N GLU A 83 -9.95 10.38 -8.84
CA GLU A 83 -8.86 11.29 -8.50
C GLU A 83 -9.38 12.34 -7.52
N ILE A 84 -9.02 12.21 -6.23
CA ILE A 84 -8.92 13.36 -5.34
C ILE A 84 -7.58 13.24 -4.62
N VAL A 85 -6.55 13.85 -5.22
CA VAL A 85 -5.22 13.97 -4.59
C VAL A 85 -5.20 15.25 -3.76
N ASP A 86 -5.57 15.15 -2.48
CA ASP A 86 -5.23 16.20 -1.53
C ASP A 86 -3.72 16.13 -1.21
N LYS A 87 -2.96 17.03 -1.83
CA LYS A 87 -1.51 17.15 -1.68
C LYS A 87 -1.07 17.46 -0.24
N SER A 88 -1.97 17.91 0.64
CA SER A 88 -1.67 18.16 2.05
C SER A 88 -1.48 16.87 2.85
N VAL A 89 -2.25 15.83 2.53
CA VAL A 89 -2.19 14.51 3.17
C VAL A 89 -0.84 13.86 2.90
N GLN A 90 -0.37 13.90 1.64
CA GLN A 90 0.91 13.31 1.22
C GLN A 90 2.13 13.95 1.93
N LYS A 91 2.07 15.25 2.22
CA LYS A 91 3.12 15.98 2.94
C LYS A 91 3.16 15.62 4.43
N GLU A 92 2.00 15.45 5.06
CA GLU A 92 1.89 15.09 6.48
C GLU A 92 2.29 13.63 6.74
N TRP A 93 1.98 12.71 5.81
CA TRP A 93 2.39 11.30 5.86
C TRP A 93 3.89 11.09 6.07
N THR A 94 4.72 11.94 5.46
CA THR A 94 6.19 11.87 5.57
C THR A 94 6.68 12.22 6.99
N ARG A 95 5.88 12.96 7.76
CA ARG A 95 6.26 13.48 9.09
C ARG A 95 5.79 12.61 10.26
N VAL A 96 4.61 11.99 10.16
CA VAL A 96 3.91 11.41 11.33
C VAL A 96 3.58 9.93 11.24
N GLY A 97 3.89 9.22 10.15
CA GLY A 97 3.35 7.88 9.86
C GLY A 97 3.54 6.77 10.92
N ARG A 98 4.33 6.99 11.99
CA ARG A 98 4.44 6.08 13.15
C ARG A 98 3.60 6.47 14.37
N ALA A 99 3.17 7.73 14.47
CA ALA A 99 2.46 8.26 15.64
C ALA A 99 0.96 8.51 15.38
N ILE A 100 0.48 8.24 14.15
CA ILE A 100 -0.92 8.43 13.79
C ILE A 100 -1.77 7.35 14.49
N PRO A 101 -2.70 7.73 15.38
CA PRO A 101 -3.64 6.81 16.00
C PRO A 101 -4.49 6.07 14.95
N GLU A 102 -4.87 4.82 15.20
CA GLU A 102 -5.63 3.99 14.24
C GLU A 102 -6.98 4.62 13.83
N ASP A 103 -7.62 5.36 14.72
CA ASP A 103 -8.87 6.10 14.47
C ASP A 103 -8.71 7.19 13.40
N ARG A 104 -7.53 7.80 13.29
CA ARG A 104 -7.24 8.79 12.24
C ARG A 104 -7.16 8.15 10.85
N PHE A 105 -6.72 6.89 10.76
CA PHE A 105 -6.78 6.15 9.48
C PHE A 105 -8.24 5.92 9.07
N ARG A 106 -9.10 5.51 10.01
CA ARG A 106 -10.53 5.33 9.74
C ARG A 106 -11.18 6.63 9.27
N GLU A 107 -10.89 7.74 9.94
CA GLU A 107 -11.40 9.07 9.57
C GLU A 107 -10.96 9.47 8.16
N ALA A 108 -9.66 9.32 7.84
CA ALA A 108 -9.13 9.64 6.52
C ALA A 108 -9.75 8.77 5.40
N PHE A 109 -9.91 7.47 5.65
CA PHE A 109 -10.60 6.59 4.70
C PHE A 109 -12.07 6.98 4.52
N ARG A 110 -12.76 7.41 5.57
CA ARG A 110 -14.16 7.88 5.44
C ARG A 110 -14.26 9.08 4.50
N LYS A 111 -13.39 10.08 4.68
CA LYS A 111 -13.32 11.27 3.81
C LYS A 111 -12.93 10.95 2.36
N TRP A 112 -12.24 9.83 2.12
CA TRP A 112 -11.87 9.40 0.76
C TRP A 112 -13.09 8.93 -0.05
N PHE A 113 -14.09 8.34 0.61
CA PHE A 113 -15.26 7.74 -0.03
C PHE A 113 -16.53 8.60 0.04
N GLU A 114 -16.49 9.75 0.73
CA GLU A 114 -17.53 10.79 0.73
C GLU A 114 -17.34 11.73 -0.47
#